data_AF-A0A699VF67-F1
#
_entry.id   AF-A0A699VF67-F1
#
_cell.length_a   1.000
_cell.length_b   1.000
_cell.length_c   1.000
_cell.angle_alpha   90.00
_cell.angle_beta   90.00
_cell.angle_gamma   90.00
#
_symmetry.space_group_name_H-M   'P 1'
#
loop_
_entity.id
_entity.type
_entity.pdbx_description
1 polymer ?
#
loop_
_entity_poly.entity_id
_entity_poly.type
_entity_poly.pdbx_seq_one_letter_code
_entity_poly.pdbx_strand_id
1 'polypeptide(L)'
;GKLNPRYVGPFKVLERIGDVAYKLDLLEELSRVHNMFHVSNLKKCHADELLAVPLNGLHFDDKLYFVEEPVEIMDHEVKRLKRSRIPLVKVRWNSKQGPEFTWECEDQFRKKYPHLFARTASTSSITS
;
A
#
# COMPACT_ATOMS: atom_id res chain seq x y z
N GLY A 1 -9.64 -1.55 4.61
CA GLY A 1 -10.41 -0.32 4.90
C GLY A 1 -11.36 -0.03 3.75
N LYS A 2 -12.21 1.00 3.89
CA LYS A 2 -13.22 1.44 2.90
C LYS A 2 -12.65 1.77 1.50
N LEU A 3 -11.32 1.90 1.39
CA LEU A 3 -10.59 2.23 0.15
C LEU A 3 -9.52 1.19 -0.25
N ASN A 4 -9.42 0.04 0.42
CA ASN A 4 -8.43 -0.96 -0.01
C ASN A 4 -8.91 -1.64 -1.31
N PRO A 5 -8.01 -1.87 -2.28
CA PRO A 5 -8.34 -2.63 -3.46
C PRO A 5 -8.83 -4.03 -3.05
N ARG A 6 -10.05 -4.39 -3.47
CA ARG A 6 -10.62 -5.73 -3.24
C ARG A 6 -10.01 -6.80 -4.15
N TYR A 7 -9.44 -6.36 -5.27
CA TYR A 7 -8.82 -7.20 -6.28
C TYR A 7 -7.47 -6.61 -6.64
N VAL A 8 -6.54 -7.48 -7.01
CA VAL A 8 -5.15 -7.13 -7.29
C VAL A 8 -4.88 -7.48 -8.75
N GLY A 9 -4.50 -6.49 -9.55
CA GLY A 9 -4.02 -6.67 -10.92
C GLY A 9 -4.99 -7.29 -11.93
N PRO A 10 -4.78 -7.05 -13.23
CA PRO A 10 -5.07 -8.07 -14.21
C PRO A 10 -3.95 -9.12 -14.20
N PHE A 11 -4.32 -10.38 -14.39
CA PHE A 11 -3.38 -11.46 -14.68
C PHE A 11 -3.80 -12.13 -15.97
N LYS A 12 -2.83 -12.56 -16.78
CA LYS A 12 -3.12 -13.32 -17.99
C LYS A 12 -3.52 -14.73 -17.60
N VAL A 13 -4.54 -15.28 -18.27
CA VAL A 13 -4.91 -16.68 -18.11
C VAL A 13 -3.97 -17.50 -18.98
N LEU A 14 -3.18 -18.37 -18.36
CA LEU A 14 -2.32 -19.33 -19.06
C LEU A 14 -3.12 -20.54 -19.53
N GLU A 15 -4.01 -21.04 -18.67
CA GLU A 15 -4.75 -22.27 -18.92
C GLU A 15 -6.07 -22.27 -18.17
N ARG A 16 -7.10 -22.92 -18.74
CA ARG A 16 -8.36 -23.23 -18.06
C ARG A 16 -8.31 -24.67 -17.57
N ILE A 17 -8.42 -24.89 -16.27
CA ILE A 17 -8.41 -26.22 -15.65
C ILE A 17 -9.84 -26.62 -15.31
N GLY A 18 -10.44 -27.41 -16.20
CA GLY A 18 -11.85 -27.80 -16.11
C GLY A 18 -12.79 -26.58 -16.11
N ASP A 19 -13.95 -26.72 -15.47
CA ASP A 19 -14.95 -25.64 -15.45
C ASP A 19 -14.78 -24.65 -14.31
N VAL A 20 -13.94 -24.99 -13.31
CA VAL A 20 -13.95 -24.35 -11.99
C VAL A 20 -12.67 -23.58 -11.66
N ALA A 21 -11.60 -23.73 -12.44
CA ALA A 21 -10.33 -23.09 -12.14
C ALA A 21 -9.59 -22.56 -13.37
N TYR A 22 -8.77 -21.54 -13.14
CA TYR A 22 -7.85 -20.99 -14.12
C TYR A 22 -6.43 -20.95 -13.55
N LYS A 23 -5.47 -21.22 -14.41
CA LYS A 23 -4.05 -20.99 -14.15
C LYS A 23 -3.69 -19.60 -14.67
N LEU A 24 -3.11 -18.78 -13.81
CA LEU A 24 -2.75 -17.40 -14.10
C LEU A 24 -1.24 -17.23 -14.26
N ASP A 25 -0.85 -16.26 -15.08
CA ASP A 25 0.51 -15.77 -15.17
C ASP A 25 0.74 -14.78 -14.02
N LEU A 26 1.31 -15.28 -12.92
CA LEU A 26 1.59 -14.47 -11.73
C LEU A 26 2.96 -13.82 -11.85
N LEU A 27 3.05 -12.57 -11.37
CA LEU A 27 4.33 -11.89 -11.25
C LEU A 27 5.25 -12.62 -10.26
N GLU A 28 6.55 -12.45 -10.42
CA GLU A 28 7.57 -13.05 -9.55
C GLU A 28 7.39 -12.65 -8.07
N GLU A 29 6.89 -11.45 -7.82
CA GLU A 29 6.51 -10.95 -6.48
C GLU A 29 5.46 -11.83 -5.79
N LEU A 30 4.63 -12.54 -6.56
CA LEU A 30 3.59 -13.46 -6.10
C LEU A 30 3.97 -14.93 -6.31
N SER A 31 5.24 -15.24 -6.57
CA SER A 31 5.74 -16.62 -6.79
C SER A 31 5.41 -17.60 -5.66
N ARG A 32 5.19 -17.11 -4.44
CA ARG A 32 4.76 -17.91 -3.29
C ARG A 32 3.29 -18.33 -3.34
N VAL A 33 2.48 -17.67 -4.17
CA VAL A 33 1.06 -17.97 -4.34
C VAL A 33 0.91 -19.03 -5.43
N HIS A 34 0.08 -20.04 -5.17
CA HIS A 34 -0.28 -20.98 -6.21
C HIS A 34 -0.97 -20.26 -7.35
N ASN A 35 -0.45 -20.45 -8.57
CA ASN A 35 -0.97 -19.80 -9.76
C ASN A 35 -2.31 -20.36 -10.24
N MET A 36 -2.94 -21.26 -9.48
CA MET A 36 -4.24 -21.85 -9.80
C MET A 36 -5.31 -21.26 -8.89
N PHE A 37 -6.30 -20.62 -9.50
CA PHE A 37 -7.37 -19.93 -8.77
C PHE A 37 -8.74 -20.47 -9.19
N HIS A 38 -9.60 -20.69 -8.20
CA HIS A 38 -11.00 -21.00 -8.44
C HIS A 38 -11.73 -19.79 -9.05
N VAL A 39 -12.69 -20.03 -9.94
CA VAL A 39 -13.43 -18.97 -10.65
C VAL A 39 -14.11 -17.95 -9.74
N SER A 40 -14.50 -18.35 -8.52
CA SER A 40 -15.10 -17.44 -7.53
C SER A 40 -14.14 -16.37 -7.00
N ASN A 41 -12.84 -16.65 -7.04
CA ASN A 41 -11.81 -15.73 -6.56
C ASN A 41 -11.36 -14.76 -7.65
N LEU A 42 -11.85 -14.95 -8.88
CA LEU A 42 -11.49 -14.17 -10.04
C LEU A 42 -12.62 -13.22 -10.42
N LYS A 43 -12.24 -12.04 -10.88
CA LYS A 43 -13.17 -11.09 -11.48
C LYS A 43 -12.67 -10.77 -12.87
N LYS A 44 -13.55 -10.88 -13.87
CA LYS A 44 -13.20 -10.53 -15.25
C LYS A 44 -12.77 -9.06 -15.28
N CYS A 45 -11.53 -8.81 -15.71
CA CYS A 45 -11.04 -7.47 -15.92
C CYS A 45 -11.66 -6.91 -17.20
N HIS A 46 -12.35 -5.78 -17.09
CA HIS A 46 -12.91 -5.04 -18.24
C HIS A 46 -12.09 -3.80 -18.60
N ALA A 47 -11.02 -3.52 -17.84
CA ALA A 47 -10.12 -2.43 -18.16
C ALA A 47 -9.27 -2.81 -19.37
N ASP A 48 -9.01 -1.84 -20.25
CA ASP A 48 -7.97 -2.00 -21.27
C ASP A 48 -6.65 -2.37 -20.58
N GLU A 49 -5.91 -3.31 -21.17
CA GLU A 49 -4.62 -3.82 -20.66
C GLU A 49 -3.62 -2.69 -20.36
N LEU A 50 -3.80 -1.52 -20.99
CA LEU A 50 -3.01 -0.29 -20.83
C LEU A 50 -3.45 0.62 -19.66
N LEU A 51 -4.68 0.46 -19.15
CA LEU A 51 -5.21 1.21 -18.00
C LEU A 51 -5.03 0.46 -16.68
N ALA A 52 -4.54 -0.78 -16.74
CA ALA A 52 -4.19 -1.53 -15.57
C ALA A 52 -2.96 -0.92 -14.91
N VAL A 53 -3.10 -0.48 -13.66
CA VAL A 53 -1.96 -0.09 -12.82
C VAL A 53 -0.98 -1.27 -12.80
N PRO A 54 0.24 -1.11 -13.32
CA PRO A 54 1.22 -2.18 -13.31
C PRO A 54 1.48 -2.62 -11.88
N LEU A 55 1.36 -3.92 -11.61
CA LEU A 55 1.58 -4.45 -10.26
C LEU A 55 3.04 -4.38 -9.82
N ASN A 56 3.96 -4.16 -10.76
CA ASN A 56 5.43 -4.20 -10.66
C ASN A 56 6.06 -3.21 -9.64
N GLY A 57 5.28 -2.68 -8.70
CA GLY A 57 5.73 -1.79 -7.65
C GLY A 57 4.94 -1.93 -6.35
N LEU A 58 4.17 -3.01 -6.18
CA LEU A 58 3.48 -3.33 -4.93
C LEU A 58 4.34 -4.33 -4.15
N HIS A 59 4.99 -3.85 -3.08
CA HIS A 59 5.75 -4.73 -2.20
C HIS A 59 4.77 -5.52 -1.32
N PHE A 60 4.86 -6.84 -1.36
CA PHE A 60 4.09 -7.74 -0.49
C PHE A 60 4.99 -8.29 0.61
N ASP A 61 4.49 -8.33 1.84
CA ASP A 61 5.21 -8.99 2.94
C ASP A 61 5.10 -10.53 2.84
N ASP A 62 5.77 -11.24 3.76
CA ASP A 62 5.73 -12.71 3.82
C ASP A 62 4.31 -13.29 4.01
N LYS A 63 3.35 -12.46 4.40
CA LYS A 63 1.94 -12.79 4.61
C LYS A 63 1.04 -12.29 3.47
N LEU A 64 1.63 -11.78 2.38
CA LEU A 64 0.97 -11.24 1.19
C LEU A 64 0.13 -9.98 1.46
N TYR A 65 0.45 -9.21 2.51
CA TYR A 65 -0.13 -7.89 2.71
C TYR A 65 0.61 -6.83 1.90
N PHE A 66 -0.15 -5.86 1.39
CA PHE A 66 0.42 -4.66 0.79
C PHE A 66 1.25 -3.89 1.81
N VAL A 67 2.53 -3.68 1.48
CA VAL A 67 3.45 -2.86 2.25
C VAL A 67 3.50 -1.49 1.59
N GLU A 68 2.69 -0.56 2.08
CA GLU A 68 2.86 0.86 1.77
C GLU A 68 3.98 1.43 2.66
N GLU A 69 5.03 1.96 2.03
CA GLU A 69 6.15 2.57 2.75
C GLU A 69 5.87 4.06 3.03
N PRO A 70 5.95 4.52 4.28
CA PRO A 70 5.83 5.93 4.59
C PRO A 70 7.10 6.67 4.15
N VAL A 71 6.92 7.76 3.39
CA VAL A 71 8.03 8.53 2.83
C VAL A 71 8.50 9.60 3.78
N GLU A 72 7.56 10.37 4.31
CA GLU A 72 7.84 11.50 5.18
C GLU A 72 6.61 11.93 5.98
N ILE A 73 6.88 12.61 7.09
CA ILE A 73 5.88 13.31 7.87
C ILE A 73 5.75 14.71 7.27
N MET A 74 4.56 15.02 6.76
CA MET A 74 4.26 16.30 6.11
C MET A 74 3.82 17.36 7.12
N ASP A 75 3.13 16.96 8.19
CA ASP A 75 2.52 17.90 9.13
C ASP A 75 2.23 17.24 10.49
N HIS A 76 1.99 18.07 11.51
CA HIS A 76 1.65 17.66 12.87
C HIS A 76 0.42 18.43 13.36
N GLU A 77 -0.56 17.71 13.90
CA GLU A 77 -1.77 18.31 14.48
C GLU A 77 -2.06 17.68 15.83
N VAL A 78 -2.57 18.48 16.78
CA VAL A 78 -3.03 17.96 18.07
C VAL A 78 -4.55 18.04 18.13
N LYS A 79 -5.21 16.88 18.03
CA LYS A 79 -6.66 16.81 18.20
C LYS A 79 -7.02 16.92 19.67
N ARG A 80 -7.69 18.03 20.04
CA ARG A 80 -8.19 18.25 21.41
C ARG A 80 -9.57 17.63 21.58
N LEU A 81 -9.69 16.71 22.53
CA LEU A 81 -10.96 16.18 23.02
C LEU A 81 -11.26 16.78 24.40
N LYS A 82 -12.47 16.52 24.93
CA LYS A 82 -12.90 17.08 26.24
C LYS A 82 -11.93 16.82 27.40
N ARG A 83 -11.20 15.69 27.38
CA ARG A 83 -10.30 15.26 28.47
C ARG A 83 -8.89 14.85 27.99
N SER A 84 -8.59 14.95 26.70
CA SER A 84 -7.32 14.47 26.16
C SER A 84 -6.85 15.30 24.97
N ARG A 85 -5.56 15.18 24.69
CA ARG A 85 -4.91 15.74 23.51
C ARG A 85 -4.22 14.57 22.80
N ILE A 86 -4.53 14.36 21.53
CA ILE A 86 -3.97 13.27 20.74
C ILE A 86 -3.10 13.90 19.65
N PRO A 87 -1.76 13.80 19.75
CA PRO A 87 -0.87 14.19 18.67
C PRO A 87 -1.04 13.25 17.48
N LEU A 88 -1.22 13.84 16.30
CA LEU A 88 -1.38 13.18 15.02
C LEU A 88 -0.30 13.70 14.07
N VAL A 89 0.20 12.81 13.22
CA VAL A 89 1.12 13.14 12.14
C VAL A 89 0.46 12.88 10.80
N LYS A 90 0.61 13.83 9.87
CA LYS A 90 0.20 13.64 8.48
C LYS A 90 1.33 12.93 7.75
N VAL A 91 1.07 11.71 7.31
CA VAL A 91 2.07 10.86 6.67
C VAL A 91 1.82 10.87 5.16
N ARG A 92 2.87 11.07 4.38
CA ARG A 92 2.86 10.80 2.94
C ARG A 92 3.32 9.38 2.69
N TRP A 93 2.52 8.61 1.97
CA TRP A 93 2.83 7.23 1.60
C TRP A 93 3.39 7.15 0.17
N ASN A 94 4.29 6.19 -0.06
CA ASN A 94 4.86 5.90 -1.37
C ASN A 94 3.91 5.01 -2.19
N SER A 95 2.69 5.49 -2.45
CA SER A 95 1.75 4.75 -3.28
C SER A 95 2.02 5.01 -4.76
N LYS A 96 2.06 3.94 -5.56
CA LYS A 96 2.18 4.02 -7.03
C LYS A 96 0.93 4.62 -7.68
N GLN A 97 -0.18 4.73 -6.94
CA GLN A 97 -1.44 5.35 -7.39
C GLN A 97 -1.48 6.87 -7.18
N GLY A 98 -0.40 7.45 -6.64
CA GLY A 98 -0.28 8.87 -6.33
C GLY A 98 0.04 9.11 -4.86
N PRO A 99 0.33 10.35 -4.46
CA PRO A 99 0.61 10.67 -3.06
C PRO A 99 -0.64 10.47 -2.22
N GLU A 100 -0.62 9.44 -1.38
CA GLU A 100 -1.65 9.19 -0.38
C GLU A 100 -1.26 9.84 0.95
N PHE A 101 -2.26 10.40 1.63
CA PHE A 101 -2.08 11.11 2.90
C PHE A 101 -3.03 10.55 3.94
N THR A 102 -2.48 10.10 5.06
CA THR A 102 -3.28 9.70 6.23
C THR A 102 -2.81 10.43 7.48
N TRP A 103 -3.72 10.56 8.44
CA TRP A 103 -3.42 11.07 9.78
C TRP A 103 -3.26 9.89 10.73
N GLU A 104 -2.06 9.71 11.26
CA GLU A 104 -1.73 8.60 12.17
C GLU A 104 -1.42 9.13 13.57
N CYS A 105 -1.71 8.34 14.60
CA CYS A 105 -1.33 8.67 15.98
C CYS A 105 0.19 8.70 16.12
N GLU A 106 0.75 9.83 16.55
CA GLU A 106 2.20 10.06 16.58
C GLU A 106 2.95 9.00 17.42
N ASP A 107 2.46 8.71 18.63
CA ASP A 107 3.11 7.74 19.53
C ASP A 107 3.18 6.32 18.94
N GLN A 108 2.14 5.92 18.21
CA GLN A 108 2.11 4.61 17.56
C GLN A 108 3.00 4.61 16.32
N PHE A 109 2.92 5.68 15.54
CA PHE A 109 3.68 5.83 14.30
C PHE A 109 5.19 5.90 14.57
N ARG A 110 5.59 6.63 15.62
CA ARG A 110 6.99 6.75 16.05
C ARG A 110 7.60 5.42 16.51
N LYS A 111 6.80 4.55 17.13
CA LYS A 111 7.26 3.18 17.50
C LYS A 111 7.53 2.33 16.27
N LYS A 112 6.70 2.46 15.22
CA LYS A 112 6.79 1.67 13.99
C LYS A 112 7.85 2.20 13.02
N TYR A 113 7.99 3.53 12.91
CA TYR A 113 8.90 4.19 11.98
C TYR A 113 9.72 5.28 12.68
N PRO A 114 10.59 4.93 13.64
CA PRO A 114 11.34 5.93 14.42
C PRO A 114 12.30 6.76 13.55
N HIS A 115 12.77 6.20 12.44
CA HIS A 115 13.70 6.86 11.51
C HIS A 115 13.11 8.11 10.83
N LEU A 116 11.78 8.18 10.64
CA LEU A 116 11.11 9.34 10.04
C LEU A 116 11.10 10.56 10.98
N PHE A 117 11.23 10.34 12.29
CA PHE A 117 11.28 11.40 13.30
C PHE A 117 12.71 11.87 13.59
N ALA A 118 13.74 11.17 13.09
CA ALA A 118 15.14 11.53 13.33
C ALA A 118 15.65 12.61 12.36
N ARG A 119 14.98 12.82 11.21
CA ARG A 119 15.48 13.68 10.11
C ARG A 119 15.18 15.17 10.28
N THR A 120 14.39 15.58 11.28
CA THR A 120 14.01 16.99 11.49
C THR A 120 15.03 17.81 12.28
N ALA A 121 16.15 17.23 12.72
CA ALA A 121 17.19 17.95 13.46
C ALA A 121 18.25 18.65 12.57
N SER A 122 18.23 18.45 11.23
CA SER A 122 19.34 18.86 10.35
C SER A 122 18.89 19.65 9.12
N THR A 123 18.02 20.65 9.27
CA THR A 123 17.84 21.66 8.21
C THR A 123 17.58 23.03 8.82
N SER A 124 18.58 23.52 9.58
CA SER A 124 18.73 24.94 9.89
C SER A 124 20.15 25.39 9.53
N SER A 125 20.40 25.48 8.24
CA SER A 125 21.47 26.27 7.60
C SER A 125 21.26 26.01 6.10
N ILE A 126 20.92 26.98 5.25
CA ILE A 126 21.66 28.19 4.91
C ILE A 126 20.68 29.15 4.22
N THR A 127 20.65 30.43 4.58
CA THR A 127 20.33 31.54 3.67
C THR A 127 20.98 32.81 4.23
N SER A 128 22.15 33.15 3.67
CA SER A 128 22.49 34.42 2.97
C SER A 128 22.82 35.60 3.88
#